data_AF-A0A2E1IX31-F1
#
_entry.id   AF-A0A2E1IX31-F1
#
_cell.length_a   1.000
_cell.length_b   1.000
_cell.length_c   1.000
_cell.angle_alpha   90.00
_cell.angle_beta   90.00
_cell.angle_gamma   90.00
#
_symmetry.space_group_name_H-M   'P 1'
#
loop_
_entity.id
_entity.type
_entity.pdbx_description
1 polymer ?
#
loop_
_entity_poly.entity_id
_entity_poly.type
_entity_poly.pdbx_seq_one_letter_code
_entity_poly.pdbx_strand_id
1 'polypeptide(L)'
;MKIGRNDLCHCGSNKKFKDCCAQGSQNKNIQKFAFISIGAAVAIWFVLDVFTASNNTNNSLPANRVWSEEHGHWHDVNTPHAKNSVKRPLGAAPKGKVWSEEHGHWHDVAPIKR
;
A
#
# COMPACT_ATOMS: atom_id res chain seq x y z
N MET A 1 -16.07 -5.84 -58.67
CA MET A 1 -14.84 -5.34 -58.02
C MET A 1 -15.10 -5.19 -56.53
N LYS A 2 -14.18 -5.64 -55.67
CA LYS A 2 -14.21 -5.31 -54.23
C LYS A 2 -13.41 -4.03 -54.04
N ILE A 3 -14.08 -2.95 -53.66
CA ILE A 3 -13.40 -1.68 -53.35
C ILE A 3 -12.74 -1.79 -51.97
N GLY A 4 -11.47 -1.40 -51.87
CA GLY A 4 -10.70 -1.44 -50.63
C GLY A 4 -11.14 -0.36 -49.65
N ARG A 5 -11.02 -0.63 -48.34
CA ARG A 5 -11.48 0.30 -47.28
C ARG A 5 -10.79 1.67 -47.32
N ASN A 6 -9.55 1.73 -47.78
CA ASN A 6 -8.76 2.96 -47.90
C ASN A 6 -8.80 3.58 -49.32
N ASP A 7 -9.49 2.96 -50.29
CA ASP A 7 -9.57 3.46 -51.67
C ASP A 7 -10.49 4.67 -51.79
N LEU A 8 -10.33 5.43 -52.87
CA LEU A 8 -11.22 6.55 -53.20
C LEU A 8 -12.66 6.07 -53.37
N CYS A 9 -13.59 6.77 -52.72
CA CYS A 9 -14.99 6.41 -52.75
C CYS A 9 -15.61 6.68 -54.12
N HIS A 10 -16.38 5.72 -54.64
CA HIS A 10 -17.03 5.82 -55.95
C HIS A 10 -18.17 6.85 -56.05
N CYS A 11 -18.54 7.49 -54.93
CA CYS A 11 -19.63 8.49 -54.90
C CYS A 11 -19.16 9.90 -55.31
N GLY A 12 -17.91 10.07 -55.73
CA GLY A 12 -17.35 11.36 -56.16
C GLY A 12 -16.95 12.29 -55.02
N SER A 13 -16.95 11.82 -53.77
CA SER A 13 -16.64 12.67 -52.60
C SER A 13 -15.15 12.93 -52.35
N ASN A 14 -14.25 12.34 -53.16
CA ASN A 14 -12.79 12.35 -52.99
C ASN A 14 -12.29 11.89 -51.60
N LYS A 15 -13.15 11.26 -50.79
CA LYS A 15 -12.80 10.70 -49.47
C LYS A 15 -12.52 9.20 -49.59
N LYS A 16 -11.84 8.63 -48.60
CA LYS A 16 -11.64 7.17 -48.49
C LYS A 16 -13.00 6.49 -48.29
N PHE A 17 -13.17 5.28 -48.83
CA PHE A 17 -14.42 4.52 -48.76
C PHE A 17 -14.93 4.35 -47.31
N LYS A 18 -14.03 4.06 -46.35
CA LYS A 18 -14.34 3.96 -44.91
C LYS A 18 -14.85 5.24 -44.24
N ASP A 19 -14.50 6.40 -44.80
CA ASP A 19 -14.85 7.73 -44.26
C ASP A 19 -16.03 8.36 -45.03
N CYS A 20 -16.69 7.57 -45.89
CA CYS A 20 -17.83 8.01 -46.70
C CYS A 20 -18.94 6.94 -46.65
N CYS A 21 -19.09 6.12 -47.69
CA CYS A 21 -20.18 5.14 -47.78
C CYS A 21 -20.08 3.97 -46.79
N ALA A 22 -18.90 3.72 -46.21
CA ALA A 22 -18.70 2.69 -45.19
C ALA A 22 -18.47 3.26 -43.78
N GLN A 23 -18.72 4.56 -43.55
CA GLN A 23 -18.57 5.13 -42.22
C GLN A 23 -19.71 4.64 -41.31
N GLY A 24 -19.38 3.85 -40.29
CA GLY A 24 -20.24 3.74 -39.11
C GLY A 24 -20.19 5.06 -38.35
N SER A 25 -21.29 5.47 -37.71
CA SER A 25 -21.39 6.70 -36.91
C SER A 25 -20.34 6.71 -35.78
N GLN A 26 -19.15 7.19 -36.11
CA GLN A 26 -18.03 7.33 -35.17
C GLN A 26 -17.98 8.79 -34.77
N ASN A 27 -18.45 9.06 -33.55
CA ASN A 27 -18.49 10.40 -33.03
C ASN A 27 -17.07 10.81 -32.62
N LYS A 28 -16.36 11.50 -33.51
CA LYS A 28 -14.97 11.93 -33.32
C LYS A 28 -14.77 12.76 -32.05
N ASN A 29 -15.82 13.44 -31.59
CA ASN A 29 -15.81 14.17 -30.32
C ASN A 29 -15.74 13.21 -29.14
N ILE A 30 -16.54 12.13 -29.13
CA ILE A 30 -16.50 11.10 -28.08
C ILE A 30 -15.13 10.41 -28.05
N GLN A 31 -14.55 10.08 -29.21
CA GLN A 31 -13.21 9.49 -29.24
C GLN A 31 -12.15 10.43 -28.66
N LYS A 32 -12.20 11.73 -28.99
CA LYS A 32 -11.30 12.73 -28.40
C LYS A 32 -11.50 12.88 -26.89
N PHE A 33 -12.74 12.96 -26.42
CA PHE A 33 -13.03 13.04 -24.98
C PHE A 33 -12.61 11.77 -24.24
N ALA A 34 -12.71 10.59 -24.87
CA ALA A 34 -12.23 9.33 -24.29
C ALA A 34 -10.70 9.33 -24.11
N PHE A 35 -9.93 9.82 -25.07
CA PHE A 35 -8.48 9.92 -24.91
C PHE A 35 -8.08 10.96 -23.85
N ILE A 36 -8.77 12.10 -23.82
CA ILE A 36 -8.53 13.15 -22.81
C ILE A 36 -8.86 12.63 -21.40
N SER A 37 -9.97 11.92 -21.23
CA SER A 37 -10.38 11.39 -19.93
C SER A 37 -9.42 10.32 -19.41
N ILE A 38 -8.93 9.43 -20.28
CA ILE A 38 -7.92 8.44 -19.92
C ILE A 38 -6.62 9.12 -19.47
N GLY A 39 -6.13 10.09 -20.25
CA GLY A 39 -4.92 10.84 -19.89
C GLY A 39 -5.06 11.60 -18.57
N ALA A 40 -6.21 12.26 -18.35
CA ALA A 40 -6.51 12.95 -17.11
C ALA A 40 -6.58 11.98 -15.91
N ALA A 41 -7.20 10.82 -16.06
CA ALA A 41 -7.29 9.82 -14.99
C ALA A 41 -5.92 9.30 -14.56
N VAL A 42 -5.01 9.02 -15.53
CA VAL A 42 -3.63 8.60 -15.23
C VAL A 42 -2.84 9.71 -14.53
N ALA A 43 -2.96 10.95 -15.02
CA ALA A 43 -2.30 12.10 -14.39
C ALA A 43 -2.81 12.34 -12.96
N ILE A 44 -4.12 12.26 -12.74
CA ILE A 44 -4.74 12.41 -11.42
C ILE A 44 -4.28 11.28 -10.48
N TRP A 45 -4.26 10.03 -10.94
CA TRP A 45 -3.75 8.90 -10.15
C TRP A 45 -2.29 9.10 -9.74
N PHE A 46 -1.42 9.50 -10.68
CA PHE A 46 0.00 9.77 -10.40
C PHE A 46 0.19 10.93 -9.41
N VAL A 47 -0.57 12.01 -9.58
CA VAL A 47 -0.53 13.15 -8.66
C VAL A 47 -0.98 12.73 -7.26
N LEU A 48 -2.07 11.98 -7.13
CA LEU A 48 -2.55 11.47 -5.85
C LEU A 48 -1.54 10.51 -5.20
N ASP A 49 -0.87 9.66 -5.96
CA ASP A 49 0.19 8.77 -5.47
C ASP A 49 1.37 9.56 -4.87
N VAL A 50 1.87 10.56 -5.60
CA VAL A 50 2.95 11.46 -5.14
C VAL A 50 2.55 12.22 -3.88
N PHE A 51 1.36 12.83 -3.84
CA PHE A 51 0.89 13.58 -2.67
C PHE A 51 0.63 12.66 -1.47
N THR A 52 0.10 11.46 -1.70
CA THR A 52 -0.12 10.47 -0.64
C THR A 52 1.21 9.96 -0.10
N ALA A 53 2.21 9.67 -0.94
CA ALA A 53 3.56 9.28 -0.50
C ALA A 53 4.23 10.38 0.33
N SER A 54 4.08 11.65 -0.05
CA SER A 54 4.60 12.79 0.72
C SER A 54 3.96 12.89 2.12
N ASN A 55 2.64 12.71 2.21
CA ASN A 55 1.90 12.78 3.48
C ASN A 55 2.14 11.55 4.38
N ASN A 56 2.55 10.42 3.80
CA ASN A 56 2.89 9.20 4.53
C ASN A 56 4.30 9.21 5.13
N THR A 57 5.05 10.31 5.06
CA THR A 57 6.33 10.47 5.79
C THR A 57 6.16 10.50 7.31
N ASN A 58 4.93 10.57 7.83
CA ASN A 58 4.62 10.34 9.25
C ASN A 58 4.50 8.86 9.62
N ASN A 59 4.38 7.97 8.61
CA ASN A 59 4.61 6.55 8.77
C ASN A 59 6.04 6.26 8.34
N SER A 60 6.99 6.76 9.13
CA SER A 60 8.32 6.16 9.17
C SER A 60 8.10 4.65 9.23
N LEU A 61 8.49 3.95 8.14
CA LEU A 61 8.95 2.58 8.22
C LEU A 61 9.70 2.48 9.55
N PRO A 62 9.39 1.51 10.43
CA PRO A 62 9.99 1.47 11.75
C PRO A 62 11.44 1.06 11.54
N ALA A 63 12.28 2.04 11.18
CA ALA A 63 13.69 1.96 10.83
C ALA A 63 14.54 1.72 12.08
N ASN A 64 13.94 1.08 13.06
CA ASN A 64 14.41 1.00 14.42
C ASN A 64 13.85 -0.24 15.11
N ARG A 65 13.70 -1.32 14.34
CA ARG A 65 13.40 -2.64 14.90
C ARG A 65 14.55 -3.57 14.57
N VAL A 66 15.13 -4.23 15.57
CA VAL A 66 16.18 -5.24 15.40
C VAL A 66 15.61 -6.62 15.71
N TRP A 67 15.96 -7.60 14.89
CA TRP A 67 15.56 -9.00 15.07
C TRP A 67 16.53 -9.69 16.04
N SER A 68 15.99 -10.32 17.08
CA SER A 68 16.78 -11.13 18.01
C SER A 68 16.68 -12.61 17.64
N GLU A 69 17.74 -13.16 17.04
CA GLU A 69 17.81 -14.57 16.63
C GLU A 69 17.64 -15.55 17.81
N GLU A 70 18.02 -15.14 19.02
CA GLU A 70 17.87 -15.92 20.25
C GLU A 70 16.41 -16.07 20.73
N HIS A 71 15.55 -15.10 20.43
CA HIS A 71 14.20 -15.01 21.02
C HIS A 71 13.06 -14.90 19.99
N GLY A 72 13.35 -14.94 18.68
CA GLY A 72 12.33 -15.05 17.63
C GLY A 72 11.33 -13.89 17.56
N HIS A 73 11.69 -12.70 18.05
CA HIS A 73 10.85 -11.50 17.99
C HIS A 73 11.65 -10.22 17.68
N TRP A 74 10.93 -9.15 17.35
CA TRP A 74 11.49 -7.83 17.03
C TRP A 74 11.53 -6.93 18.26
N HIS A 75 12.61 -6.17 18.45
CA HIS A 75 12.73 -5.12 19.47
C HIS A 75 12.78 -3.73 18.85
N ASP A 76 12.09 -2.75 19.43
CA ASP A 76 12.15 -1.35 19.01
C ASP A 76 13.31 -0.61 19.72
N VAL A 77 14.27 -0.04 18.99
CA VAL A 77 15.54 0.53 19.55
C VAL A 77 15.50 2.04 19.85
N ASN A 78 14.31 2.62 20.05
CA ASN A 78 14.18 3.98 20.59
C ASN A 78 12.91 4.11 21.41
N THR A 79 12.92 3.45 22.56
CA THR A 79 12.35 4.05 23.75
C THR A 79 13.53 4.46 24.62
N PRO A 80 13.73 5.74 24.98
CA PRO A 80 14.39 5.98 26.25
C PRO A 80 13.57 5.15 27.22
N HIS A 81 14.22 4.28 28.00
CA HIS A 81 13.54 3.48 29.01
C HIS A 81 12.70 4.45 29.86
N ALA A 82 11.44 4.65 29.46
CA ALA A 82 10.38 4.95 30.38
C ALA A 82 10.52 3.77 31.30
N LYS A 83 11.09 4.03 32.46
CA LYS A 83 11.09 3.14 33.60
C LYS A 83 9.61 2.90 33.89
N ASN A 84 9.01 2.03 33.09
CA ASN A 84 7.88 1.25 33.50
C ASN A 84 8.47 0.32 34.54
N SER A 85 8.70 0.88 35.72
CA SER A 85 8.59 0.15 36.97
C SER A 85 7.16 -0.37 36.96
N VAL A 86 6.94 -1.47 36.23
CA VAL A 86 5.69 -2.21 36.24
C VAL A 86 5.57 -2.60 37.71
N LYS A 87 4.71 -1.91 38.44
CA LYS A 87 4.45 -2.27 39.83
C LYS A 87 3.83 -3.66 39.80
N ARG A 88 4.28 -4.53 40.70
CA ARG A 88 3.71 -5.87 40.84
C ARG A 88 2.18 -5.78 40.84
N PRO A 89 1.47 -6.57 40.02
CA PRO A 89 0.01 -6.59 40.02
C PRO A 89 -0.51 -6.80 41.44
N LEU A 90 -1.58 -6.08 41.82
CA LEU A 90 -2.23 -6.31 43.11
C LEU A 90 -2.83 -7.72 43.12
N GLY A 91 -2.32 -8.59 43.99
CA GLY A 91 -2.81 -9.96 44.12
C GLY A 91 -1.79 -10.90 44.76
N ALA A 92 -2.24 -12.08 45.16
CA ALA A 92 -1.34 -13.16 45.58
C ALA A 92 -0.54 -13.65 44.37
N ALA A 93 0.71 -14.04 44.60
CA ALA A 93 1.54 -14.62 43.57
C ALA A 93 0.91 -15.91 43.02
N PRO A 94 0.93 -16.14 41.69
CA PRO A 94 0.61 -17.44 41.11
C PRO A 94 1.46 -18.53 41.79
N LYS A 95 0.84 -19.68 42.06
CA LYS A 95 1.49 -20.80 42.77
C LYS A 95 2.79 -21.19 42.05
N GLY A 96 3.91 -21.11 42.77
CA GLY A 96 5.23 -21.46 42.24
C GLY A 96 5.91 -20.38 41.40
N LYS A 97 5.42 -19.13 41.42
CA LYS A 97 6.03 -18.01 40.71
C LYS A 97 6.45 -16.86 41.64
N VAL A 98 7.54 -16.16 41.28
CA VAL A 98 8.05 -14.97 41.97
C VAL A 98 8.11 -13.78 41.02
N TRP A 99 7.80 -12.58 41.52
CA TRP A 99 7.83 -11.36 40.72
C TRP A 99 9.27 -10.88 40.55
N SER A 100 9.71 -10.63 39.31
CA SER A 100 10.98 -9.94 39.05
C SER A 100 10.73 -8.46 38.82
N GLU A 101 11.20 -7.64 39.75
CA GLU A 101 11.12 -6.17 39.64
C GLU A 101 11.98 -5.63 38.50
N GLU A 102 13.07 -6.34 38.16
CA GLU A 102 13.96 -6.01 37.05
C GLU A 102 13.26 -6.23 35.70
N HIS A 103 12.53 -7.33 35.55
CA HIS A 103 11.99 -7.73 34.26
C HIS A 103 10.47 -7.51 34.12
N GLY A 104 9.79 -7.05 35.16
CA GLY A 104 8.36 -6.76 35.14
C GLY A 104 7.46 -7.97 34.85
N HIS A 105 7.91 -9.19 35.16
CA HIS A 105 7.14 -10.43 34.96
C HIS A 105 7.38 -11.49 36.05
N TRP A 106 6.57 -12.55 36.03
CA TRP A 106 6.65 -13.68 36.95
C TRP A 106 7.67 -14.72 36.46
N HIS A 107 8.63 -15.10 37.32
CA HIS A 107 9.54 -16.23 37.10
C HIS A 107 9.03 -17.46 37.83
N ASP A 108 9.23 -18.64 37.25
CA ASP A 108 9.01 -19.90 37.96
C ASP A 108 10.09 -20.10 39.03
N VAL A 109 9.67 -20.52 40.23
CA VAL A 109 10.60 -20.89 41.30
C VAL A 109 11.20 -22.25 40.92
N ALA A 110 12.47 -22.24 40.50
CA ALA A 110 13.22 -23.50 40.37
C ALA A 110 13.17 -24.23 41.73
N PRO A 111 12.89 -25.54 41.76
CA PRO A 111 12.89 -26.27 43.01
C PRO A 111 14.28 -26.17 43.62
N ILE A 112 14.35 -25.68 44.86
CA ILE A 112 15.58 -25.65 45.66
C ILE A 112 16.04 -27.10 45.78
N LYS A 113 17.05 -27.51 45.02
CA LYS A 113 17.74 -28.78 45.26
C LYS A 113 18.44 -28.63 46.61
N ARG A 114 17.89 -29.27 47.64
CA ARG A 114 18.59 -29.51 48.91
C ARG A 114 19.67 -30.57 48.72
#